data_AF-A0A398ARS4-F1
#
_entry.id   AF-A0A398ARS4-F1
#
_cell.length_a   1.000
_cell.length_b   1.000
_cell.length_c   1.000
_cell.angle_alpha   90.00
_cell.angle_beta   90.00
_cell.angle_gamma   90.00
#
_symmetry.space_group_name_H-M   'P 1'
#
loop_
_entity.id
_entity.type
_entity.pdbx_description
1 polymer ?
#
loop_
_entity_poly.entity_id
_entity_poly.type
_entity_poly.pdbx_seq_one_letter_code
_entity_poly.pdbx_strand_id
1 'polypeptide(L)'
;MAQEALAVAGISNDLVTRSWMASKIAYNTEHFCKEEEGELVYFSFKPSFSEKDWFAPENGSSFGETKMNRDQFPCMRSFSNDADATVNEAFLKNLDILISQRTSFRDDVVSSQKCKKIVFTGHSSGGATAILATVWYLETYLTKKQIGGFPFPEPLCVTFGAPLVGDNVFKHALGRENWSRFFVNLVTRFDIVPRIMLAPKASTKQTLPYALYKLDDTASRIQENDQGIAGFFAAVMKDVEIASRQTGCELIGDGGGNAFLETFSSFLELSPYRPAGTFVFSTGTRLVQVSNSDAILPLLFYASQSSNEQELSLRPYESIQDHRSYQEMVDSMGTKEVNDLDMDHLAFDGGESALSDLGLSKSDRKCLLAAYEAEKKRVDNQSKMDKERESKTEEKLDWIENVYKPRCLALAKGYYDSFKESPEDDDFTANVTRAELAGSFDKVFGLLKKGQLPDGFEGRSEWIELEIRYVKLVEPLDIANYHRHLKNEDTGPYMGKGRPNRYKHAQRLYEHKLLKAGRPAEEIKTSSLGSCFWAEVEELRGKGYDKVKVSKLEELLQGWIRDKDVDDEHIFLEGSTFRKWWHSLPELHKLCSPLRGRMG
;
A
#
# COMPACT_ATOMS: atom_id res chain seq x y z
N MET A 1 10.47 -14.86 39.87
CA MET A 1 10.74 -14.31 38.53
C MET A 1 9.39 -13.94 37.96
N ALA A 2 9.13 -12.64 37.79
CA ALA A 2 7.87 -12.15 37.26
C ALA A 2 7.71 -12.70 35.84
N GLN A 3 6.60 -13.40 35.61
CA GLN A 3 6.19 -13.89 34.31
C GLN A 3 5.97 -12.64 33.43
N GLU A 4 6.86 -12.38 32.47
CA GLU A 4 6.59 -11.40 31.43
C GLU A 4 5.28 -11.83 30.77
N ALA A 5 4.22 -11.05 30.98
CA ALA A 5 2.93 -11.28 30.35
C ALA A 5 3.16 -11.32 28.84
N LEU A 6 2.78 -12.41 28.17
CA LEU A 6 2.87 -12.50 26.71
C LEU A 6 2.12 -11.30 26.11
N ALA A 7 2.84 -10.45 25.41
CA ALA A 7 2.28 -9.27 24.76
C ALA A 7 1.46 -9.71 23.54
N VAL A 8 0.17 -9.37 23.50
CA VAL A 8 -0.69 -9.57 22.33
C VAL A 8 -0.19 -8.63 21.23
N ALA A 9 0.25 -9.12 20.07
CA ALA A 9 0.76 -8.30 18.97
C ALA A 9 1.80 -7.23 19.39
N GLY A 10 2.62 -7.52 20.41
CA GLY A 10 3.62 -6.58 20.93
C GLY A 10 3.07 -5.42 21.78
N ILE A 11 1.80 -5.48 22.21
CA ILE A 11 1.18 -4.51 23.13
C ILE A 11 0.81 -5.16 24.47
N SER A 12 0.87 -4.38 25.56
CA SER A 12 0.54 -4.87 26.90
C SER A 12 -0.98 -4.98 27.08
N ASN A 13 -1.41 -5.93 27.91
CA ASN A 13 -2.83 -6.08 28.28
C ASN A 13 -3.39 -4.80 28.90
N ASP A 14 -2.60 -4.10 29.71
CA ASP A 14 -2.98 -2.81 30.30
C ASP A 14 -3.32 -1.76 29.23
N LEU A 15 -2.50 -1.64 28.18
CA LEU A 15 -2.77 -0.73 27.06
C LEU A 15 -4.08 -1.11 26.36
N VAL A 16 -4.30 -2.41 26.10
CA VAL A 16 -5.56 -2.88 25.49
C VAL A 16 -6.76 -2.56 26.38
N THR A 17 -6.66 -2.79 27.68
CA THR A 17 -7.71 -2.46 28.66
C THR A 17 -8.02 -0.97 28.67
N ARG A 18 -7.01 -0.11 28.64
CA ARG A 18 -7.19 1.35 28.56
C ARG A 18 -7.80 1.79 27.23
N SER A 19 -7.31 1.26 26.11
CA SER A 19 -7.91 1.50 24.79
C SER A 19 -9.39 1.14 24.74
N TRP A 20 -9.78 0.03 25.37
CA TRP A 20 -11.18 -0.38 25.47
C TRP A 20 -12.00 0.56 26.37
N MET A 21 -11.47 0.96 27.53
CA MET A 21 -12.12 1.93 28.41
C MET A 21 -12.40 3.25 27.68
N ALA A 22 -11.40 3.80 26.97
CA ALA A 22 -11.54 5.00 26.16
C ALA A 22 -12.61 4.82 25.06
N SER A 23 -12.61 3.69 24.36
CA SER A 23 -13.63 3.38 23.35
C SER A 23 -15.05 3.37 23.91
N LYS A 24 -15.27 2.88 25.14
CA LYS A 24 -16.58 2.95 25.79
C LYS A 24 -16.98 4.38 26.15
N ILE A 25 -16.03 5.21 26.57
CA ILE A 25 -16.28 6.62 26.90
C ILE A 25 -16.69 7.39 25.65
N ALA A 26 -16.09 7.09 24.50
CA ALA A 26 -16.38 7.74 23.22
C ALA A 26 -17.86 7.71 22.81
N TYR A 27 -18.63 6.69 23.22
CA TYR A 27 -20.08 6.60 22.97
C TYR A 27 -20.85 7.84 23.45
N ASN A 28 -20.41 8.42 24.57
CA ASN A 28 -21.08 9.54 25.22
C ASN A 28 -20.52 10.91 24.78
N THR A 29 -19.64 10.94 23.77
CA THR A 29 -19.08 12.17 23.21
C THR A 29 -19.80 12.59 21.93
N GLU A 30 -19.45 13.75 21.37
CA GLU A 30 -20.00 14.19 20.08
C GLU A 30 -19.31 13.49 18.90
N HIS A 31 -17.98 13.51 18.87
CA HIS A 31 -17.16 12.96 17.77
C HIS A 31 -16.03 12.04 18.25
N PHE A 32 -15.22 12.52 19.20
CA PHE A 32 -14.12 11.77 19.79
C PHE A 32 -13.91 12.18 21.26
N CYS A 33 -13.15 11.37 21.99
CA CYS A 33 -12.64 11.67 23.32
C CYS A 33 -11.11 11.65 23.28
N LYS A 34 -10.48 12.55 24.05
CA LYS A 34 -9.05 12.56 24.32
C LYS A 34 -8.85 12.24 25.81
N GLU A 35 -8.07 11.21 26.10
CA GLU A 35 -7.67 10.85 27.46
C GLU A 35 -6.15 10.86 27.57
N GLU A 36 -5.63 11.50 28.61
CA GLU A 36 -4.19 11.52 28.90
C GLU A 36 -3.92 10.66 30.14
N GLU A 37 -2.99 9.71 30.03
CA GLU A 37 -2.57 8.89 31.13
C GLU A 37 -1.03 8.75 31.15
N GLY A 38 -0.40 9.48 32.07
CA GLY A 38 1.05 9.54 32.15
C GLY A 38 1.67 10.09 30.86
N GLU A 39 2.42 9.25 30.15
CA GLU A 39 3.07 9.62 28.89
C GLU A 39 2.31 9.14 27.63
N LEU A 40 1.12 8.52 27.80
CA LEU A 40 0.26 8.07 26.71
C LEU A 40 -0.94 8.99 26.53
N VAL A 41 -1.35 9.18 25.28
CA VAL A 41 -2.61 9.88 24.93
C VAL A 41 -3.46 8.96 24.07
N TYR A 42 -4.72 8.80 24.47
CA TYR A 42 -5.70 8.00 23.77
C TYR A 42 -6.70 8.93 23.07
N PHE A 43 -6.84 8.76 21.76
CA PHE A 43 -7.90 9.34 20.95
C PHE A 43 -8.88 8.24 20.60
N SER A 44 -10.06 8.28 21.21
CA SER A 44 -11.12 7.30 20.99
C SER A 44 -12.29 7.90 20.20
N PHE A 45 -12.77 7.21 19.17
CA PHE A 45 -13.79 7.76 18.27
C PHE A 45 -15.18 7.18 18.54
N LYS A 46 -16.20 8.04 18.46
CA LYS A 46 -17.59 7.65 18.67
C LYS A 46 -18.06 6.71 17.53
N PRO A 47 -18.63 5.53 17.86
CA PRO A 47 -19.26 4.70 16.85
C PRO A 47 -20.62 5.26 16.41
N SER A 48 -21.05 4.87 15.21
CA SER A 48 -22.39 5.12 14.70
C SER A 48 -23.02 3.82 14.20
N PHE A 49 -24.31 3.68 14.50
CA PHE A 49 -25.17 2.56 14.08
C PHE A 49 -26.25 3.02 13.10
N SER A 50 -26.02 4.14 12.40
CA SER A 50 -26.90 4.60 11.32
C SER A 50 -26.38 4.11 9.97
N GLU A 51 -27.27 3.61 9.11
CA GLU A 51 -26.93 3.09 7.76
C GLU A 51 -26.06 4.08 6.94
N LYS A 52 -26.37 5.38 7.01
CA LYS A 52 -25.65 6.43 6.26
C LYS A 52 -24.17 6.55 6.63
N ASP A 53 -23.79 6.11 7.83
CA ASP A 53 -22.43 6.17 8.36
C ASP A 53 -21.64 4.89 8.04
N TRP A 54 -22.28 3.93 7.36
CA TRP A 54 -21.68 2.67 6.86
C TRP A 54 -21.67 2.64 5.33
N PHE A 55 -22.73 3.13 4.70
CA PHE A 55 -22.83 3.32 3.25
C PHE A 55 -23.34 4.73 2.96
N ALA A 56 -22.51 5.56 2.36
CA ALA A 56 -22.87 6.94 2.06
C ALA A 56 -24.07 6.98 1.08
N PRO A 57 -25.16 7.71 1.37
CA PRO A 57 -26.40 7.65 0.57
C PRO A 57 -26.23 8.04 -0.91
N GLU A 58 -25.29 8.94 -1.20
CA GLU A 58 -25.00 9.44 -2.55
C GLU A 58 -24.03 8.53 -3.33
N ASN A 59 -23.45 7.51 -2.68
CA ASN A 59 -22.47 6.64 -3.31
C ASN A 59 -23.17 5.62 -4.22
N GLY A 60 -22.88 5.71 -5.52
CA GLY A 60 -23.41 4.81 -6.54
C GLY A 60 -22.79 3.40 -6.56
N SER A 61 -21.58 3.23 -6.04
CA SER A 61 -20.82 1.96 -6.06
C SER A 61 -21.43 0.87 -5.19
N SER A 62 -21.15 -0.40 -5.48
CA SER A 62 -21.85 -1.54 -4.87
C SER A 62 -21.45 -1.82 -3.43
N PHE A 63 -20.27 -1.36 -2.99
CA PHE A 63 -19.77 -1.55 -1.62
C PHE A 63 -19.53 -0.22 -0.89
N GLY A 64 -20.00 0.91 -1.43
CA GLY A 64 -19.84 2.23 -0.83
C GLY A 64 -18.39 2.72 -0.83
N GLU A 65 -17.59 2.19 -1.74
CA GLU A 65 -16.17 2.47 -1.84
C GLU A 65 -15.87 3.78 -2.60
N THR A 66 -14.73 4.40 -2.30
CA THR A 66 -14.22 5.59 -2.98
C THR A 66 -12.70 5.59 -3.00
N LYS A 67 -12.10 6.21 -4.02
CA LYS A 67 -10.64 6.36 -4.11
C LYS A 67 -10.14 7.42 -3.13
N MET A 68 -9.03 7.14 -2.46
CA MET A 68 -8.35 8.12 -1.61
C MET A 68 -7.76 9.25 -2.46
N ASN A 69 -7.79 10.48 -1.94
CA ASN A 69 -7.18 11.62 -2.60
C ASN A 69 -5.65 11.53 -2.51
N ARG A 70 -4.97 11.40 -3.65
CA ARG A 70 -3.51 11.27 -3.76
C ARG A 70 -2.74 12.44 -3.14
N ASP A 71 -3.27 13.66 -3.13
CA ASP A 71 -2.61 14.81 -2.53
C ASP A 71 -2.65 14.77 -1.00
N GLN A 72 -3.72 14.19 -0.44
CA GLN A 72 -3.89 14.04 1.01
C GLN A 72 -3.21 12.78 1.54
N PHE A 73 -3.23 11.69 0.76
CA PHE A 73 -2.70 10.37 1.12
C PHE A 73 -1.73 9.83 0.04
N PRO A 74 -0.57 10.49 -0.17
CA PRO A 74 0.34 10.17 -1.27
C PRO A 74 1.05 8.81 -1.16
N CYS A 75 1.16 8.25 0.05
CA CYS A 75 1.68 6.90 0.27
C CYS A 75 0.61 5.84 -0.01
N MET A 76 -0.67 6.16 0.10
CA MET A 76 -1.78 5.19 -0.04
C MET A 76 -2.10 4.88 -1.51
N ARG A 77 -1.12 4.29 -2.22
CA ARG A 77 -1.20 3.89 -3.63
C ARG A 77 -0.26 2.72 -3.95
N SER A 78 -0.46 2.08 -5.11
CA SER A 78 0.47 1.12 -5.70
C SER A 78 1.29 1.79 -6.81
N PHE A 79 2.62 1.71 -6.76
CA PHE A 79 3.48 2.30 -7.80
C PHE A 79 3.50 1.43 -9.07
N SER A 80 3.50 0.11 -8.89
CA SER A 80 3.47 -0.88 -9.96
C SER A 80 2.20 -0.83 -10.80
N ASN A 81 1.04 -0.64 -10.18
CA ASN A 81 -0.25 -0.56 -10.87
C ASN A 81 -0.73 0.88 -11.16
N ASP A 82 -0.05 1.90 -10.63
CA ASP A 82 -0.45 3.31 -10.68
C ASP A 82 -1.92 3.52 -10.28
N ALA A 83 -2.28 2.92 -9.14
CA ALA A 83 -3.62 2.94 -8.61
C ALA A 83 -3.59 3.48 -7.18
N ASP A 84 -4.51 4.39 -6.87
CA ASP A 84 -4.70 4.89 -5.52
C ASP A 84 -5.53 3.90 -4.71
N ALA A 85 -5.29 3.84 -3.40
CA ALA A 85 -6.05 3.02 -2.48
C ALA A 85 -7.53 3.42 -2.49
N THR A 86 -8.38 2.43 -2.24
CA THR A 86 -9.83 2.61 -2.13
C THR A 86 -10.26 2.31 -0.71
N VAL A 87 -11.14 3.14 -0.15
CA VAL A 87 -11.67 3.02 1.22
C VAL A 87 -13.18 3.22 1.23
N ASN A 88 -13.85 2.89 2.33
CA ASN A 88 -15.26 3.17 2.51
C ASN A 88 -15.50 4.69 2.57
N GLU A 89 -16.40 5.22 1.74
CA GLU A 89 -16.65 6.66 1.65
C GLU A 89 -17.28 7.23 2.93
N ALA A 90 -18.17 6.49 3.60
CA ALA A 90 -18.82 6.96 4.82
C ALA A 90 -17.79 7.12 5.95
N PHE A 91 -16.88 6.16 6.10
CA PHE A 91 -15.80 6.24 7.08
C PHE A 91 -14.81 7.37 6.76
N LEU A 92 -14.49 7.57 5.49
CA LEU A 92 -13.64 8.69 5.06
C LEU A 92 -14.30 10.06 5.34
N LYS A 93 -15.59 10.22 5.06
CA LYS A 93 -16.34 11.43 5.39
C LYS A 93 -16.35 11.71 6.90
N ASN A 94 -16.44 10.68 7.73
CA ASN A 94 -16.33 10.82 9.19
C ASN A 94 -14.95 11.32 9.61
N LEU A 95 -13.87 10.79 9.01
CA LEU A 95 -12.53 11.33 9.22
C LEU A 95 -12.43 12.80 8.77
N ASP A 96 -12.96 13.14 7.60
CA ASP A 96 -12.90 14.51 7.06
C ASP A 96 -13.56 15.52 7.99
N ILE A 97 -14.69 15.16 8.63
CA ILE A 97 -15.33 15.98 9.65
C ILE A 97 -14.37 16.20 10.83
N LEU A 98 -13.71 15.14 11.32
CA LEU A 98 -12.78 15.21 12.46
C LEU A 98 -11.58 16.12 12.16
N ILE A 99 -10.93 15.96 11.01
CA ILE A 99 -9.72 16.74 10.68
C ILE A 99 -10.03 18.17 10.22
N SER A 100 -11.30 18.50 9.99
CA SER A 100 -11.75 19.85 9.65
C SER A 100 -11.69 20.81 10.84
N GLN A 101 -11.83 22.11 10.57
CA GLN A 101 -11.93 23.15 11.60
C GLN A 101 -13.19 23.05 12.47
N ARG A 102 -14.08 22.08 12.20
CA ARG A 102 -15.31 21.87 12.99
C ARG A 102 -15.03 21.18 14.32
N THR A 103 -13.89 20.50 14.47
CA THR A 103 -13.52 19.83 15.73
C THR A 103 -12.12 20.26 16.17
N SER A 104 -11.80 20.06 17.44
CA SER A 104 -10.46 20.33 17.99
C SER A 104 -9.44 19.21 17.70
N PHE A 105 -9.85 18.11 17.04
CA PHE A 105 -9.06 16.88 16.92
C PHE A 105 -7.64 17.12 16.40
N ARG A 106 -7.49 17.91 15.33
CA ARG A 106 -6.18 18.20 14.74
C ARG A 106 -5.28 18.95 15.72
N ASP A 107 -5.83 19.96 16.39
CA ASP A 107 -5.07 20.77 17.35
C ASP A 107 -4.70 19.94 18.59
N ASP A 108 -5.60 19.06 19.02
CA ASP A 108 -5.37 18.13 20.12
C ASP A 108 -4.27 17.11 19.80
N VAL A 109 -4.22 16.57 18.58
CA VAL A 109 -3.13 15.69 18.12
C VAL A 109 -1.80 16.44 18.10
N VAL A 110 -1.77 17.67 17.58
CA VAL A 110 -0.55 18.51 17.57
C VAL A 110 -0.10 18.83 18.99
N SER A 111 -1.02 19.14 19.91
CA SER A 111 -0.69 19.38 21.33
C SER A 111 -0.07 18.17 22.02
N SER A 112 -0.38 16.96 21.53
CA SER A 112 0.09 15.68 22.06
C SER A 112 1.43 15.23 21.47
N GLN A 113 2.08 16.05 20.64
CA GLN A 113 3.38 15.75 20.01
C GLN A 113 4.49 15.43 21.04
N LYS A 114 4.42 15.99 22.24
CA LYS A 114 5.41 15.78 23.31
C LYS A 114 5.19 14.48 24.09
N CYS A 115 4.07 13.82 23.89
CA CYS A 115 3.76 12.57 24.54
C CYS A 115 4.60 11.43 23.96
N LYS A 116 4.85 10.39 24.75
CA LYS A 116 5.68 9.27 24.32
C LYS A 116 4.98 8.42 23.27
N LYS A 117 3.65 8.30 23.35
CA LYS A 117 2.86 7.48 22.43
C LYS A 117 1.47 8.05 22.26
N ILE A 118 1.00 8.07 21.02
CA ILE A 118 -0.37 8.44 20.66
C ILE A 118 -1.10 7.16 20.23
N VAL A 119 -2.23 6.88 20.87
CA VAL A 119 -3.05 5.70 20.61
C VAL A 119 -4.37 6.15 19.99
N PHE A 120 -4.67 5.67 18.79
CA PHE A 120 -5.97 5.83 18.15
C PHE A 120 -6.80 4.56 18.40
N THR A 121 -8.00 4.69 18.97
CA THR A 121 -8.80 3.54 19.36
C THR A 121 -10.28 3.72 19.05
N GLY A 122 -11.01 2.61 18.93
CA GLY A 122 -12.44 2.67 18.70
C GLY A 122 -13.09 1.31 18.64
N HIS A 123 -14.34 1.26 19.06
CA HIS A 123 -15.22 0.12 18.89
C HIS A 123 -16.08 0.29 17.64
N SER A 124 -16.43 -0.79 16.94
CA SER A 124 -17.32 -0.77 15.78
C SER A 124 -16.86 0.22 14.70
N SER A 125 -17.75 1.04 14.12
CA SER A 125 -17.37 2.07 13.14
C SER A 125 -16.46 3.17 13.69
N GLY A 126 -16.39 3.35 15.02
CA GLY A 126 -15.37 4.18 15.66
C GLY A 126 -13.96 3.62 15.46
N GLY A 127 -13.81 2.30 15.40
CA GLY A 127 -12.55 1.63 15.06
C GLY A 127 -12.14 1.86 13.60
N ALA A 128 -13.10 1.88 12.67
CA ALA A 128 -12.83 2.25 11.26
C ALA A 128 -12.30 3.69 11.15
N THR A 129 -12.90 4.62 11.90
CA THR A 129 -12.41 5.99 12.03
C THR A 129 -11.00 6.02 12.64
N ALA A 130 -10.71 5.20 13.66
CA ALA A 130 -9.37 5.10 14.26
C ALA A 130 -8.30 4.64 13.25
N ILE A 131 -8.63 3.67 12.39
CA ILE A 131 -7.75 3.20 11.32
C ILE A 131 -7.41 4.36 10.37
N LEU A 132 -8.43 5.06 9.86
CA LEU A 132 -8.23 6.18 8.94
C LEU A 132 -7.51 7.36 9.61
N ALA A 133 -7.82 7.67 10.87
CA ALA A 133 -7.12 8.70 11.64
C ALA A 133 -5.63 8.38 11.82
N THR A 134 -5.30 7.10 12.03
CA THR A 134 -3.90 6.65 12.11
C THR A 134 -3.19 6.82 10.78
N VAL A 135 -3.83 6.49 9.66
CA VAL A 135 -3.27 6.72 8.30
C VAL A 135 -3.08 8.20 8.03
N TRP A 136 -4.06 9.04 8.37
CA TRP A 136 -3.93 10.50 8.27
C TRP A 136 -2.76 11.03 9.11
N TYR A 137 -2.59 10.51 10.33
CA TYR A 137 -1.48 10.87 11.21
C TYR A 137 -0.12 10.50 10.58
N LEU A 138 0.00 9.27 10.08
CA LEU A 138 1.21 8.75 9.43
C LEU A 138 1.62 9.64 8.25
N GLU A 139 0.66 9.94 7.36
CA GLU A 139 0.88 10.80 6.18
C GLU A 139 1.23 12.24 6.54
N THR A 140 0.57 12.80 7.56
CA THR A 140 0.69 14.21 7.91
C THR A 140 1.97 14.49 8.71
N TYR A 141 2.32 13.59 9.64
CA TYR A 141 3.33 13.89 10.67
C TYR A 141 4.55 12.99 10.64
N LEU A 142 4.45 11.73 10.17
CA LEU A 142 5.59 10.80 10.12
C LEU A 142 6.25 10.72 8.75
N THR A 143 5.50 10.83 7.65
CA THR A 143 6.06 10.82 6.28
C THR A 143 6.87 12.09 5.98
N LYS A 144 6.44 13.24 6.51
CA LYS A 144 7.08 14.53 6.26
C LYS A 144 8.15 14.79 7.30
N LYS A 145 9.43 14.71 6.92
CA LYS A 145 10.54 15.15 7.79
C LYS A 145 10.31 16.61 8.20
N GLN A 146 9.96 16.83 9.46
CA GLN A 146 9.84 18.15 10.05
C GLN A 146 11.26 18.73 10.24
N ILE A 147 11.59 19.79 9.52
CA ILE A 147 12.86 20.52 9.71
C ILE A 147 12.72 21.38 10.97
N GLY A 148 13.42 21.03 12.05
CA GLY A 148 13.57 21.89 13.23
C GLY A 148 12.52 21.77 14.35
N GLY A 149 11.72 20.70 14.39
CA GLY A 149 10.77 20.40 15.47
C GLY A 149 11.05 19.09 16.20
N PHE A 150 10.39 18.86 17.35
CA PHE A 150 10.39 17.54 18.00
C PHE A 150 9.72 16.50 17.06
N PRO A 151 10.27 15.29 16.91
CA PRO A 151 9.62 14.27 16.09
C PRO A 151 8.30 13.87 16.73
N PHE A 152 7.27 13.68 15.91
CA PHE A 152 6.02 13.07 16.34
C PHE A 152 6.27 11.60 16.71
N PRO A 153 5.67 11.07 17.79
CA PRO A 153 5.86 9.69 18.21
C PRO A 153 5.25 8.69 17.21
N GLU A 154 5.74 7.45 17.19
CA GLU A 154 5.06 6.39 16.45
C GLU A 154 3.65 6.15 17.04
N PRO A 155 2.59 6.06 16.20
CA PRO A 155 1.25 5.85 16.68
C PRO A 155 1.02 4.38 16.99
N LEU A 156 -0.11 4.10 17.64
CA LEU A 156 -0.68 2.76 17.71
C LEU A 156 -2.18 2.86 17.47
N CYS A 157 -2.70 1.99 16.61
CA CYS A 157 -4.13 1.83 16.36
C CYS A 157 -4.59 0.53 17.01
N VAL A 158 -5.56 0.63 17.93
CA VAL A 158 -6.18 -0.52 18.59
C VAL A 158 -7.68 -0.48 18.31
N THR A 159 -8.23 -1.48 17.63
CA THR A 159 -9.66 -1.50 17.31
C THR A 159 -10.36 -2.71 17.93
N PHE A 160 -11.66 -2.57 18.20
CA PHE A 160 -12.49 -3.62 18.75
C PHE A 160 -13.69 -3.82 17.83
N GLY A 161 -13.77 -4.96 17.16
CA GLY A 161 -14.89 -5.27 16.26
C GLY A 161 -15.08 -4.24 15.15
N ALA A 162 -13.99 -3.73 14.58
CA ALA A 162 -14.08 -2.74 13.52
C ALA A 162 -14.46 -3.40 12.17
N PRO A 163 -15.27 -2.74 11.34
CA PRO A 163 -15.48 -3.16 9.95
C PRO A 163 -14.19 -2.98 9.14
N LEU A 164 -14.05 -3.73 8.03
CA LEU A 164 -12.96 -3.52 7.08
C LEU A 164 -13.06 -2.12 6.45
N VAL A 165 -11.90 -1.50 6.20
CA VAL A 165 -11.83 -0.07 5.82
C VAL A 165 -11.37 0.14 4.39
N GLY A 166 -10.30 -0.52 3.99
CA GLY A 166 -9.59 -0.27 2.74
C GLY A 166 -9.42 -1.52 1.89
N ASP A 167 -9.03 -1.33 0.63
CA ASP A 167 -8.84 -2.38 -0.35
C ASP A 167 -7.45 -3.04 -0.28
N ASN A 168 -7.14 -3.89 -1.26
CA ASN A 168 -5.82 -4.51 -1.36
C ASN A 168 -4.69 -3.47 -1.54
N VAL A 169 -4.92 -2.37 -2.27
CA VAL A 169 -3.93 -1.31 -2.41
C VAL A 169 -3.69 -0.60 -1.09
N PHE A 170 -4.73 -0.37 -0.29
CA PHE A 170 -4.62 0.15 1.07
C PHE A 170 -3.73 -0.75 1.95
N LYS A 171 -4.02 -2.05 2.02
CA LYS A 171 -3.22 -3.03 2.78
C LYS A 171 -1.77 -3.08 2.29
N HIS A 172 -1.56 -3.13 0.97
CA HIS A 172 -0.24 -3.16 0.36
C HIS A 172 0.58 -1.91 0.69
N ALA A 173 -0.03 -0.72 0.62
CA ALA A 173 0.64 0.53 0.95
C ALA A 173 1.09 0.58 2.42
N LEU A 174 0.25 0.11 3.35
CA LEU A 174 0.65 -0.01 4.76
C LEU A 174 1.84 -0.97 4.94
N GLY A 175 1.87 -2.08 4.20
CA GLY A 175 2.99 -3.02 4.23
C GLY A 175 4.27 -2.41 3.69
N ARG A 176 4.19 -1.73 2.54
CA ARG A 176 5.33 -1.07 1.88
C ARG A 176 6.00 -0.01 2.75
N GLU A 177 5.21 0.80 3.44
CA GLU A 177 5.72 1.84 4.34
C GLU A 177 6.12 1.30 5.72
N ASN A 178 5.97 0.00 5.96
CA ASN A 178 6.15 -0.65 7.27
C ASN A 178 5.25 -0.03 8.36
N TRP A 179 4.01 0.31 7.98
CA TRP A 179 2.98 0.88 8.84
C TRP A 179 2.00 -0.16 9.37
N SER A 180 1.85 -1.33 8.72
CA SER A 180 0.93 -2.39 9.17
C SER A 180 1.16 -2.81 10.63
N ARG A 181 2.41 -2.72 11.13
CA ARG A 181 2.79 -3.00 12.53
C ARG A 181 2.14 -2.07 13.56
N PHE A 182 1.59 -0.93 13.15
CA PHE A 182 0.91 0.00 14.04
C PHE A 182 -0.55 -0.36 14.28
N PHE A 183 -1.11 -1.36 13.58
CA PHE A 183 -2.53 -1.66 13.63
C PHE A 183 -2.78 -3.02 14.28
N VAL A 184 -3.58 -3.02 15.34
CA VAL A 184 -4.02 -4.22 16.06
C VAL A 184 -5.56 -4.21 16.13
N ASN A 185 -6.20 -5.19 15.51
CA ASN A 185 -7.64 -5.31 15.41
C ASN A 185 -8.12 -6.51 16.23
N LEU A 186 -8.76 -6.25 17.37
CA LEU A 186 -9.34 -7.26 18.23
C LEU A 186 -10.70 -7.68 17.70
N VAL A 187 -10.89 -8.99 17.52
CA VAL A 187 -12.11 -9.57 16.95
C VAL A 187 -12.57 -10.73 17.82
N THR A 188 -13.75 -10.61 18.42
CA THR A 188 -14.45 -11.76 19.01
C THR A 188 -14.87 -12.73 17.90
N ARG A 189 -14.90 -14.02 18.21
CA ARG A 189 -14.93 -15.09 17.20
C ARG A 189 -16.04 -14.90 16.18
N PHE A 190 -17.26 -14.64 16.63
CA PHE A 190 -18.46 -14.63 15.81
C PHE A 190 -18.93 -13.24 15.39
N ASP A 191 -18.28 -12.17 15.85
CA ASP A 191 -18.72 -10.79 15.60
C ASP A 191 -19.03 -10.53 14.12
N ILE A 192 -20.27 -10.16 13.80
CA ILE A 192 -20.65 -9.93 12.40
C ILE A 192 -20.03 -8.66 11.81
N VAL A 193 -19.66 -7.67 12.63
CA VAL A 193 -19.25 -6.33 12.15
C VAL A 193 -18.03 -6.34 11.23
N PRO A 194 -16.92 -7.02 11.57
CA PRO A 194 -15.76 -7.15 10.66
C PRO A 194 -16.08 -7.81 9.32
N ARG A 195 -17.27 -8.42 9.16
CA ARG A 195 -17.71 -9.12 7.95
C ARG A 195 -18.69 -8.32 7.09
N ILE A 196 -19.33 -7.28 7.62
CA ILE A 196 -20.41 -6.54 6.93
C ILE A 196 -19.96 -5.99 5.57
N MET A 197 -18.76 -5.42 5.52
CA MET A 197 -18.21 -4.78 4.32
C MET A 197 -17.90 -5.78 3.20
N LEU A 198 -17.87 -7.08 3.47
CA LEU A 198 -17.67 -8.11 2.46
C LEU A 198 -18.95 -8.40 1.65
N ALA A 199 -20.10 -7.91 2.10
CA ALA A 199 -21.37 -8.04 1.40
C ALA A 199 -21.69 -6.77 0.58
N PRO A 200 -22.25 -6.91 -0.64
CA PRO A 200 -22.75 -5.78 -1.40
C PRO A 200 -23.85 -5.06 -0.64
N LYS A 201 -23.90 -3.72 -0.73
CA LYS A 201 -24.93 -2.89 -0.09
C LYS A 201 -26.35 -3.34 -0.47
N ALA A 202 -26.52 -3.86 -1.69
CA ALA A 202 -27.79 -4.36 -2.19
C ALA A 202 -28.27 -5.62 -1.46
N SER A 203 -27.35 -6.54 -1.10
CA SER A 203 -27.67 -7.78 -0.38
C SER A 203 -28.22 -7.52 1.01
N THR A 204 -27.75 -6.46 1.68
CA THR A 204 -28.11 -6.14 3.07
C THR A 204 -29.03 -4.93 3.22
N LYS A 205 -29.43 -4.26 2.12
CA LYS A 205 -30.15 -2.98 2.13
C LYS A 205 -31.37 -2.95 3.07
N GLN A 206 -32.17 -4.02 3.08
CA GLN A 206 -33.41 -4.06 3.86
C GLN A 206 -33.18 -4.44 5.33
N THR A 207 -32.11 -5.18 5.63
CA THR A 207 -31.88 -5.80 6.93
C THR A 207 -30.80 -5.09 7.75
N LEU A 208 -29.90 -4.35 7.10
CA LEU A 208 -28.80 -3.63 7.75
C LEU A 208 -29.28 -2.59 8.78
N PRO A 209 -30.30 -1.74 8.54
CA PRO A 209 -30.73 -0.77 9.55
C PRO A 209 -31.20 -1.45 10.85
N TYR A 210 -31.90 -2.59 10.73
CA TYR A 210 -32.35 -3.36 11.88
C TYR A 210 -31.16 -4.03 12.59
N ALA A 211 -30.24 -4.62 11.84
CA ALA A 211 -29.04 -5.24 12.39
C ALA A 211 -28.15 -4.22 13.12
N LEU A 212 -27.91 -3.04 12.54
CA LEU A 212 -27.14 -1.96 13.18
C LEU A 212 -27.81 -1.48 14.47
N TYR A 213 -29.14 -1.29 14.46
CA TYR A 213 -29.87 -1.00 15.68
C TYR A 213 -29.66 -2.07 16.75
N LYS A 214 -29.65 -3.36 16.38
CA LYS A 214 -29.39 -4.46 17.31
C LYS A 214 -27.93 -4.61 17.72
N LEU A 215 -26.98 -4.02 17.01
CA LEU A 215 -25.57 -3.98 17.39
C LEU A 215 -25.28 -2.89 18.42
N ASP A 216 -26.09 -1.82 18.46
CA ASP A 216 -26.00 -0.77 19.47
C ASP A 216 -26.26 -1.33 20.88
N ASP A 217 -25.34 -1.08 21.83
CA ASP A 217 -25.43 -1.53 23.21
C ASP A 217 -26.68 -1.01 23.95
N THR A 218 -27.29 0.07 23.48
CA THR A 218 -28.53 0.62 24.04
C THR A 218 -29.78 -0.16 23.64
N ALA A 219 -29.69 -1.01 22.62
CA ALA A 219 -30.85 -1.75 22.10
C ALA A 219 -31.19 -2.99 22.94
N SER A 220 -32.49 -3.31 22.96
CA SER A 220 -33.01 -4.49 23.65
C SER A 220 -32.37 -5.79 23.15
N ARG A 221 -32.16 -6.74 24.08
CA ARG A 221 -31.61 -8.06 23.77
C ARG A 221 -32.43 -8.72 22.65
N ILE A 222 -31.73 -9.32 21.69
CA ILE A 222 -32.33 -10.08 20.61
C ILE A 222 -32.86 -11.43 21.14
N GLN A 223 -33.84 -12.02 20.45
CA GLN A 223 -34.27 -13.39 20.69
C GLN A 223 -33.44 -14.33 19.80
N GLU A 224 -33.18 -15.56 20.25
CA GLU A 224 -32.38 -16.53 19.49
C GLU A 224 -32.94 -16.85 18.09
N ASN A 225 -34.25 -16.73 17.91
CA ASN A 225 -34.95 -17.06 16.67
C ASN A 225 -35.32 -15.84 15.80
N ASP A 226 -34.67 -14.68 16.00
CA ASP A 226 -34.93 -13.45 15.26
C ASP A 226 -34.65 -13.63 13.74
N GLN A 227 -35.72 -13.68 12.95
CA GLN A 227 -35.66 -13.93 11.51
C GLN A 227 -34.99 -12.78 10.73
N GLY A 228 -35.06 -11.54 11.24
CA GLY A 228 -34.40 -10.39 10.62
C GLY A 228 -32.89 -10.49 10.71
N ILE A 229 -32.38 -10.87 11.89
CA ILE A 229 -30.96 -11.12 12.12
C ILE A 229 -30.48 -12.37 11.38
N ALA A 230 -31.26 -13.45 11.38
CA ALA A 230 -30.93 -14.66 10.62
C ALA A 230 -30.79 -14.37 9.10
N GLY A 231 -31.72 -13.60 8.53
CA GLY A 231 -31.66 -13.17 7.13
C GLY A 231 -30.45 -12.28 6.83
N PHE A 232 -30.14 -11.32 7.73
CA PHE A 232 -28.95 -10.47 7.61
C PHE A 232 -27.66 -11.29 7.65
N PHE A 233 -27.51 -12.16 8.65
CA PHE A 233 -26.33 -13.01 8.81
C PHE A 233 -26.12 -13.91 7.59
N ALA A 234 -27.18 -14.56 7.09
CA ALA A 234 -27.10 -15.42 5.91
C ALA A 234 -26.67 -14.63 4.66
N ALA A 235 -27.20 -13.41 4.46
CA ALA A 235 -26.80 -12.55 3.35
C ALA A 235 -25.31 -12.18 3.44
N VAL A 236 -24.85 -11.72 4.60
CA VAL A 236 -23.44 -11.34 4.81
C VAL A 236 -22.52 -12.55 4.61
N MET A 237 -22.79 -13.66 5.29
CA MET A 237 -21.89 -14.81 5.28
C MET A 237 -21.82 -15.51 3.92
N LYS A 238 -22.87 -15.44 3.09
CA LYS A 238 -22.82 -15.89 1.70
C LYS A 238 -21.76 -15.13 0.90
N ASP A 239 -21.72 -13.81 1.02
CA ASP A 239 -20.76 -12.98 0.28
C ASP A 239 -19.33 -13.09 0.87
N VAL A 240 -19.21 -13.26 2.19
CA VAL A 240 -17.93 -13.56 2.85
C VAL A 240 -17.36 -14.92 2.36
N GLU A 241 -18.21 -15.93 2.20
CA GLU A 241 -17.83 -17.25 1.68
C GLU A 241 -17.28 -17.13 0.24
N ILE A 242 -17.99 -16.38 -0.60
CA ILE A 242 -17.59 -16.14 -2.00
C ILE A 242 -16.22 -15.42 -2.04
N ALA A 243 -16.05 -14.36 -1.25
CA ALA A 243 -14.77 -13.64 -1.15
C ALA A 243 -13.62 -14.55 -0.66
N SER A 244 -13.90 -15.42 0.31
CA SER A 244 -12.92 -16.37 0.87
C SER A 244 -12.48 -17.41 -0.17
N ARG A 245 -13.44 -18.01 -0.89
CA ARG A 245 -13.16 -19.01 -1.93
C ARG A 245 -12.41 -18.40 -3.12
N GLN A 246 -12.80 -17.20 -3.53
CA GLN A 246 -12.14 -16.49 -4.62
C GLN A 246 -10.67 -16.22 -4.28
N THR A 247 -10.39 -15.73 -3.08
CA THR A 247 -9.02 -15.49 -2.60
C THR A 247 -8.21 -16.79 -2.64
N GLY A 248 -8.78 -17.91 -2.19
CA GLY A 248 -8.13 -19.22 -2.31
C GLY A 248 -7.80 -19.61 -3.76
N CYS A 249 -8.71 -19.38 -4.70
CA CYS A 249 -8.48 -19.65 -6.13
C CYS A 249 -7.37 -18.76 -6.72
N GLU A 250 -7.33 -17.47 -6.35
CA GLU A 250 -6.33 -16.51 -6.81
C GLU A 250 -4.92 -16.88 -6.30
N LEU A 251 -4.81 -17.39 -5.07
CA LEU A 251 -3.54 -17.81 -4.46
C LEU A 251 -2.99 -19.11 -5.07
N ILE A 252 -3.87 -20.08 -5.37
CA ILE A 252 -3.49 -21.39 -5.92
C ILE A 252 -3.22 -21.32 -7.43
N GLY A 253 -3.85 -20.39 -8.14
CA GLY A 253 -3.63 -20.19 -9.56
C GLY A 253 -2.22 -19.63 -9.84
N ASP A 254 -1.40 -20.37 -10.58
CA ASP A 254 -0.07 -19.95 -11.07
C ASP A 254 -0.17 -18.86 -12.17
N GLY A 255 -0.93 -17.78 -11.91
CA GLY A 255 -1.25 -16.74 -12.88
C GLY A 255 -2.09 -17.21 -14.08
N GLY A 256 -2.62 -18.44 -14.05
CA GLY A 256 -3.38 -19.08 -15.13
C GLY A 256 -4.89 -19.19 -14.90
N GLY A 257 -5.41 -18.72 -13.75
CA GLY A 257 -6.85 -18.68 -13.45
C GLY A 257 -7.60 -17.52 -14.12
N ASN A 258 -6.91 -16.70 -14.91
CA ASN A 258 -7.44 -15.41 -15.39
C ASN A 258 -8.65 -15.55 -16.31
N ALA A 259 -8.68 -16.47 -17.28
CA ALA A 259 -9.78 -16.43 -18.26
C ALA A 259 -11.16 -16.76 -17.65
N PHE A 260 -11.22 -17.72 -16.72
CA PHE A 260 -12.48 -18.10 -16.06
C PHE A 260 -12.90 -17.08 -14.98
N LEU A 261 -11.94 -16.60 -14.17
CA LEU A 261 -12.20 -15.59 -13.14
C LEU A 261 -12.48 -14.21 -13.74
N GLU A 262 -11.80 -13.81 -14.82
CA GLU A 262 -12.11 -12.58 -15.57
C GLU A 262 -13.52 -12.66 -16.17
N THR A 263 -13.91 -13.83 -16.71
CA THR A 263 -15.30 -14.04 -17.18
C THR A 263 -16.29 -13.92 -16.03
N PHE A 264 -16.03 -14.54 -14.88
CA PHE A 264 -16.89 -14.43 -13.68
C PHE A 264 -16.92 -13.03 -13.08
N SER A 265 -15.83 -12.28 -13.15
CA SER A 265 -15.74 -10.91 -12.62
C SER A 265 -16.66 -9.93 -13.34
N SER A 266 -17.09 -10.26 -14.57
CA SER A 266 -18.11 -9.50 -15.30
C SER A 266 -19.54 -9.73 -14.80
N PHE A 267 -19.79 -10.80 -14.03
CA PHE A 267 -21.11 -11.17 -13.52
C PHE A 267 -21.24 -11.09 -12.00
N LEU A 268 -20.11 -11.10 -11.29
CA LEU A 268 -20.08 -11.17 -9.84
C LEU A 268 -19.21 -10.04 -9.28
N GLU A 269 -19.87 -9.05 -8.69
CA GLU A 269 -19.20 -7.96 -7.99
C GLU A 269 -18.69 -8.46 -6.64
N LEU A 270 -17.39 -8.33 -6.42
CA LEU A 270 -16.72 -8.74 -5.19
C LEU A 270 -16.35 -7.54 -4.35
N SER A 271 -16.45 -7.70 -3.04
CA SER A 271 -16.03 -6.64 -2.12
C SER A 271 -14.53 -6.33 -2.31
N PRO A 272 -14.17 -5.05 -2.47
CA PRO A 272 -12.77 -4.65 -2.59
C PRO A 272 -12.05 -4.69 -1.24
N TYR A 273 -12.78 -4.64 -0.12
CA TYR A 273 -12.20 -4.47 1.20
C TYR A 273 -11.36 -5.68 1.64
N ARG A 274 -10.23 -5.42 2.29
CA ARG A 274 -9.29 -6.42 2.78
C ARG A 274 -8.86 -6.14 4.22
N PRO A 275 -8.53 -7.19 5.00
CA PRO A 275 -7.90 -7.02 6.30
C PRO A 275 -6.61 -6.21 6.21
N ALA A 276 -6.44 -5.24 7.12
CA ALA A 276 -5.27 -4.37 7.17
C ALA A 276 -4.75 -4.29 8.62
N GLY A 277 -3.46 -4.59 8.81
CA GLY A 277 -2.86 -4.72 10.13
C GLY A 277 -2.96 -6.13 10.72
N THR A 278 -2.58 -6.25 11.98
CA THR A 278 -2.65 -7.50 12.74
C THR A 278 -4.05 -7.70 13.30
N PHE A 279 -4.61 -8.89 13.16
CA PHE A 279 -5.89 -9.29 13.72
C PHE A 279 -5.66 -10.27 14.87
N VAL A 280 -6.41 -10.09 15.96
CA VAL A 280 -6.35 -10.94 17.15
C VAL A 280 -7.73 -11.52 17.41
N PHE A 281 -7.89 -12.81 17.10
CA PHE A 281 -9.12 -13.54 17.31
C PHE A 281 -9.17 -14.11 18.73
N SER A 282 -10.24 -13.83 19.47
CA SER A 282 -10.45 -14.44 20.79
C SER A 282 -11.31 -15.70 20.71
N THR A 283 -10.82 -16.78 21.30
CA THR A 283 -11.57 -18.01 21.59
C THR A 283 -11.80 -18.13 23.11
N GLY A 284 -12.43 -19.22 23.55
CA GLY A 284 -12.62 -19.47 24.99
C GLY A 284 -11.31 -19.63 25.76
N THR A 285 -10.28 -20.17 25.11
CA THR A 285 -9.00 -20.60 25.72
C THR A 285 -7.80 -19.79 25.22
N ARG A 286 -7.87 -19.24 24.01
CA ARG A 286 -6.72 -18.66 23.29
C ARG A 286 -7.00 -17.31 22.64
N LEU A 287 -5.92 -16.56 22.43
CA LEU A 287 -5.86 -15.39 21.56
C LEU A 287 -4.98 -15.75 20.36
N VAL A 288 -5.55 -15.67 19.18
CA VAL A 288 -4.91 -16.10 17.94
C VAL A 288 -4.57 -14.87 17.10
N GLN A 289 -3.28 -14.52 17.04
CA GLN A 289 -2.81 -13.39 16.25
C GLN A 289 -2.41 -13.81 14.83
N VAL A 290 -2.79 -12.97 13.86
CA VAL A 290 -2.57 -13.17 12.43
C VAL A 290 -2.33 -11.81 11.77
N SER A 291 -1.30 -11.70 10.95
CA SER A 291 -0.95 -10.51 10.18
C SER A 291 -1.08 -10.74 8.67
N ASN A 292 -1.06 -11.99 8.20
CA ASN A 292 -1.30 -12.30 6.80
C ASN A 292 -2.77 -12.03 6.39
N SER A 293 -3.01 -10.94 5.66
CA SER A 293 -4.34 -10.57 5.13
C SER A 293 -5.04 -11.70 4.35
N ASP A 294 -4.27 -12.48 3.58
CA ASP A 294 -4.80 -13.57 2.77
C ASP A 294 -5.26 -14.76 3.63
N ALA A 295 -4.76 -14.86 4.88
CA ALA A 295 -5.22 -15.82 5.88
C ALA A 295 -6.36 -15.26 6.75
N ILE A 296 -6.31 -13.96 7.09
CA ILE A 296 -7.36 -13.31 7.90
C ILE A 296 -8.71 -13.33 7.16
N LEU A 297 -8.72 -13.05 5.86
CA LEU A 297 -9.98 -12.96 5.10
C LEU A 297 -10.78 -14.28 5.13
N PRO A 298 -10.20 -15.45 4.83
CA PRO A 298 -10.90 -16.72 5.03
C PRO A 298 -11.22 -17.05 6.49
N LEU A 299 -10.38 -16.64 7.45
CA LEU A 299 -10.69 -16.81 8.88
C LEU A 299 -11.98 -16.09 9.30
N LEU A 300 -12.27 -14.93 8.72
CA LEU A 300 -13.53 -14.20 8.96
C LEU A 300 -14.76 -15.02 8.58
N PHE A 301 -14.65 -15.95 7.61
CA PHE A 301 -15.70 -16.90 7.25
C PHE A 301 -15.67 -18.15 8.15
N TYR A 302 -14.53 -18.83 8.20
CA TYR A 302 -14.42 -20.16 8.79
C TYR A 302 -14.60 -20.16 10.30
N ALA A 303 -14.18 -19.09 11.00
CA ALA A 303 -14.33 -18.99 12.45
C ALA A 303 -15.80 -19.04 12.91
N SER A 304 -16.73 -18.69 12.03
CA SER A 304 -18.18 -18.68 12.28
C SER A 304 -18.91 -19.95 11.84
N GLN A 305 -18.21 -20.92 11.25
CA GLN A 305 -18.81 -22.19 10.83
C GLN A 305 -18.89 -23.20 11.98
N SER A 306 -19.77 -24.19 11.83
CA SER A 306 -19.82 -25.39 12.68
C SER A 306 -20.31 -26.58 11.84
N SER A 307 -19.91 -27.79 12.22
CA SER A 307 -20.47 -29.04 11.66
C SER A 307 -21.78 -29.44 12.34
N ASN A 308 -22.16 -28.78 13.43
CA ASN A 308 -23.41 -29.00 14.14
C ASN A 308 -24.47 -27.99 13.66
N GLU A 309 -25.55 -28.50 13.04
CA GLU A 309 -26.64 -27.66 12.53
C GLU A 309 -27.35 -26.85 13.62
N GLN A 310 -27.42 -27.37 14.85
CA GLN A 310 -28.03 -26.66 15.97
C GLN A 310 -27.18 -25.45 16.37
N GLU A 311 -25.86 -25.60 16.43
CA GLU A 311 -24.95 -24.47 16.68
C GLU A 311 -25.01 -23.45 15.53
N LEU A 312 -25.05 -23.91 14.28
CA LEU A 312 -25.21 -23.02 13.12
C LEU A 312 -26.49 -22.18 13.20
N SER A 313 -27.58 -22.74 13.72
CA SER A 313 -28.85 -22.01 13.89
C SER A 313 -28.76 -20.89 14.94
N LEU A 314 -27.83 -20.99 15.89
CA LEU A 314 -27.56 -19.97 16.91
C LEU A 314 -26.57 -18.89 16.46
N ARG A 315 -25.77 -19.15 15.41
CA ARG A 315 -24.74 -18.21 14.92
C ARG A 315 -25.24 -16.80 14.62
N PRO A 316 -26.42 -16.58 14.01
CA PRO A 316 -26.93 -15.23 13.82
C PRO A 316 -27.07 -14.47 15.13
N TYR A 317 -27.60 -15.12 16.17
CA TYR A 317 -27.75 -14.54 17.50
C TYR A 317 -26.39 -14.27 18.15
N GLU A 318 -25.52 -15.28 18.17
CA GLU A 318 -24.18 -15.16 18.76
C GLU A 318 -23.35 -14.08 18.07
N SER A 319 -23.51 -13.89 16.76
CA SER A 319 -22.75 -12.88 16.00
C SER A 319 -23.05 -11.44 16.41
N ILE A 320 -24.27 -11.16 16.88
CA ILE A 320 -24.66 -9.86 17.43
C ILE A 320 -24.18 -9.75 18.88
N GLN A 321 -24.28 -10.82 19.66
CA GLN A 321 -23.83 -10.84 21.05
C GLN A 321 -22.32 -10.67 21.16
N ASP A 322 -21.54 -11.33 20.31
CA ASP A 322 -20.07 -11.26 20.30
C ASP A 322 -19.56 -9.83 20.06
N HIS A 323 -20.29 -9.02 19.27
CA HIS A 323 -19.97 -7.60 19.10
C HIS A 323 -20.08 -6.79 20.40
N ARG A 324 -20.84 -7.28 21.37
CA ARG A 324 -21.04 -6.65 22.69
C ARG A 324 -20.13 -7.27 23.78
N SER A 325 -19.44 -8.36 23.47
CA SER A 325 -18.64 -9.15 24.42
C SER A 325 -17.15 -8.76 24.47
N TYR A 326 -16.76 -7.60 23.90
CA TYR A 326 -15.37 -7.14 23.99
C TYR A 326 -14.90 -6.86 25.42
N GLN A 327 -15.80 -6.48 26.33
CA GLN A 327 -15.47 -6.38 27.76
C GLN A 327 -14.99 -7.73 28.31
N GLU A 328 -15.72 -8.81 28.03
CA GLU A 328 -15.35 -10.17 28.47
C GLU A 328 -14.03 -10.63 27.83
N MET A 329 -13.81 -10.29 26.56
CA MET A 329 -12.53 -10.55 25.87
C MET A 329 -11.36 -9.86 26.56
N VAL A 330 -11.50 -8.58 26.90
CA VAL A 330 -10.46 -7.78 27.56
C VAL A 330 -10.20 -8.29 28.98
N ASP A 331 -11.24 -8.58 29.75
CA ASP A 331 -11.11 -9.05 31.14
C ASP A 331 -10.46 -10.44 31.22
N SER A 332 -10.71 -11.30 30.24
CA SER A 332 -10.13 -12.66 30.17
C SER A 332 -8.78 -12.73 29.42
N MET A 333 -8.27 -11.62 28.90
CA MET A 333 -7.07 -11.61 28.05
C MET A 333 -5.83 -12.15 28.78
N GLY A 334 -5.66 -11.78 30.05
CA GLY A 334 -4.49 -12.18 30.85
C GLY A 334 -4.42 -13.66 31.23
N THR A 335 -5.51 -14.41 31.04
CA THR A 335 -5.58 -15.85 31.37
C THR A 335 -5.55 -16.75 30.14
N LYS A 336 -5.59 -16.17 28.93
CA LYS A 336 -5.58 -16.92 27.66
C LYS A 336 -4.16 -17.14 27.16
N GLU A 337 -3.96 -18.29 26.53
CA GLU A 337 -2.72 -18.56 25.78
C GLU A 337 -2.71 -17.70 24.51
N VAL A 338 -1.55 -17.10 24.18
CA VAL A 338 -1.38 -16.30 22.95
C VAL A 338 -0.65 -17.15 21.91
N ASN A 339 -1.25 -17.33 20.74
CA ASN A 339 -0.69 -18.09 19.63
C ASN A 339 -0.53 -17.20 18.41
N ASP A 340 0.66 -17.24 17.80
CA ASP A 340 1.00 -16.54 16.57
C ASP A 340 0.93 -17.49 15.38
N LEU A 341 -0.10 -17.35 14.54
CA LEU A 341 -0.24 -18.22 13.39
C LEU A 341 0.75 -17.92 12.26
N ASP A 342 1.32 -16.72 12.19
CA ASP A 342 2.33 -16.40 11.18
C ASP A 342 3.66 -17.08 11.50
N MET A 343 3.93 -17.31 12.78
CA MET A 343 5.17 -17.94 13.27
C MET A 343 5.04 -19.45 13.58
N ASP A 344 3.83 -19.95 13.82
CA ASP A 344 3.60 -21.34 14.23
C ASP A 344 3.23 -22.28 13.07
N HIS A 345 4.27 -22.78 12.38
CA HIS A 345 4.13 -23.76 11.30
C HIS A 345 3.50 -25.09 11.74
N LEU A 346 3.42 -25.38 13.05
CA LEU A 346 2.86 -26.63 13.60
C LEU A 346 1.34 -26.57 13.83
N ALA A 347 0.72 -25.38 13.72
CA ALA A 347 -0.72 -25.19 13.91
C ALA A 347 -1.60 -26.03 12.96
N PHE A 348 -1.02 -26.50 11.85
CA PHE A 348 -1.70 -27.21 10.77
C PHE A 348 -1.63 -28.74 10.87
N ASP A 349 -0.78 -29.31 11.75
CA ASP A 349 -0.46 -30.75 11.76
C ASP A 349 -1.39 -31.63 12.63
N GLY A 350 -2.53 -31.06 13.07
CA GLY A 350 -3.67 -31.84 13.55
C GLY A 350 -3.74 -32.17 15.05
N GLY A 351 -2.88 -31.58 15.90
CA GLY A 351 -3.03 -31.60 17.37
C GLY A 351 -4.10 -30.63 17.91
N GLU A 352 -4.18 -30.45 19.24
CA GLU A 352 -4.95 -29.36 19.91
C GLU A 352 -4.38 -27.99 19.54
N SER A 353 -4.60 -27.56 18.30
CA SER A 353 -4.07 -26.32 17.74
C SER A 353 -5.06 -25.17 17.85
N ALA A 354 -4.56 -23.94 17.84
CA ALA A 354 -5.36 -22.71 17.81
C ALA A 354 -6.46 -22.69 16.72
N LEU A 355 -6.22 -23.37 15.59
CA LEU A 355 -7.19 -23.51 14.49
C LEU A 355 -8.37 -24.42 14.85
N SER A 356 -8.15 -25.42 15.71
CA SER A 356 -9.22 -26.28 16.23
C SER A 356 -10.15 -25.50 17.16
N ASP A 357 -9.60 -24.62 18.01
CA ASP A 357 -10.38 -23.77 18.92
C ASP A 357 -11.22 -22.73 18.15
N LEU A 358 -10.73 -22.30 16.97
CA LEU A 358 -11.48 -21.48 16.02
C LEU A 358 -12.53 -22.28 15.22
N GLY A 359 -12.60 -23.60 15.39
CA GLY A 359 -13.60 -24.48 14.75
C GLY A 359 -13.32 -24.85 13.30
N LEU A 360 -12.07 -24.71 12.83
CA LEU A 360 -11.75 -24.96 11.42
C LEU A 360 -11.69 -26.46 11.10
N SER A 361 -12.40 -26.85 10.03
CA SER A 361 -12.33 -28.18 9.46
C SER A 361 -10.96 -28.44 8.81
N LYS A 362 -10.67 -29.71 8.50
CA LYS A 362 -9.45 -30.07 7.76
C LYS A 362 -9.38 -29.41 6.38
N SER A 363 -10.52 -29.14 5.75
CA SER A 363 -10.55 -28.46 4.45
C SER A 363 -10.20 -26.99 4.59
N ASP A 364 -10.74 -26.32 5.61
CA ASP A 364 -10.53 -24.88 5.87
C ASP A 364 -9.07 -24.59 6.18
N ARG A 365 -8.41 -25.49 6.92
CA ARG A 365 -6.98 -25.43 7.23
C ARG A 365 -6.10 -25.42 5.98
N LYS A 366 -6.50 -26.11 4.90
CA LYS A 366 -5.75 -26.10 3.63
C LYS A 366 -5.81 -24.74 2.93
N CYS A 367 -6.94 -24.05 3.02
CA CYS A 367 -7.09 -22.70 2.45
C CYS A 367 -6.13 -21.71 3.14
N LEU A 368 -6.05 -21.77 4.48
CA LEU A 368 -5.10 -20.97 5.24
C LEU A 368 -3.65 -21.35 4.95
N LEU A 369 -3.34 -22.65 4.85
CA LEU A 369 -2.00 -23.10 4.50
C LEU A 369 -1.56 -22.54 3.13
N ALA A 370 -2.47 -22.51 2.15
CA ALA A 370 -2.18 -21.91 0.84
C ALA A 370 -1.84 -20.41 0.93
N ALA A 371 -2.49 -19.65 1.82
CA ALA A 371 -2.15 -18.25 2.06
C ALA A 371 -0.73 -18.08 2.65
N TYR A 372 -0.31 -18.96 3.56
CA TYR A 372 1.05 -18.96 4.11
C TYR A 372 2.10 -19.43 3.10
N GLU A 373 1.79 -20.46 2.29
CA GLU A 373 2.66 -20.90 1.21
C GLU A 373 2.84 -19.81 0.14
N ALA A 374 1.79 -19.05 -0.16
CA ALA A 374 1.86 -17.91 -1.06
C ALA A 374 2.80 -16.82 -0.53
N GLU A 375 2.69 -16.46 0.77
CA GLU A 375 3.61 -15.50 1.39
C GLU A 375 5.06 -16.01 1.40
N LYS A 376 5.27 -17.29 1.72
CA LYS A 376 6.59 -17.92 1.62
C LYS A 376 7.15 -17.84 0.19
N LYS A 377 6.32 -18.08 -0.83
CA LYS A 377 6.72 -17.94 -2.25
C LYS A 377 7.10 -16.50 -2.59
N ARG A 378 6.43 -15.49 -2.02
CA ARG A 378 6.83 -14.07 -2.17
C ARG A 378 8.21 -13.81 -1.59
N VAL A 379 8.49 -14.30 -0.38
CA VAL A 379 9.81 -14.20 0.28
C VAL A 379 10.91 -14.93 -0.49
N ASP A 380 10.61 -16.12 -1.01
CA ASP A 380 11.54 -16.89 -1.85
C ASP A 380 11.85 -16.17 -3.17
N ASN A 381 10.84 -15.54 -3.79
CA ASN A 381 11.01 -14.73 -4.98
C ASN A 381 11.91 -13.53 -4.71
N GLN A 382 11.70 -12.81 -3.60
CA GLN A 382 12.57 -11.71 -3.18
C GLN A 382 14.01 -12.18 -3.03
N SER A 383 14.25 -13.29 -2.33
CA SER A 383 15.59 -13.85 -2.12
C SER A 383 16.28 -14.21 -3.44
N LYS A 384 15.53 -14.72 -4.43
CA LYS A 384 16.05 -14.97 -5.78
C LYS A 384 16.41 -13.67 -6.49
N MET A 385 15.62 -12.60 -6.34
CA MET A 385 15.91 -11.30 -6.96
C MET A 385 17.12 -10.63 -6.32
N ASP A 386 17.26 -10.71 -5.00
CA ASP A 386 18.45 -10.22 -4.28
C ASP A 386 19.73 -10.93 -4.76
N LYS A 387 19.67 -12.25 -4.92
CA LYS A 387 20.81 -13.02 -5.46
C LYS A 387 21.13 -12.64 -6.91
N GLU A 388 20.11 -12.44 -7.75
CA GLU A 388 20.30 -12.02 -9.16
C GLU A 388 20.89 -10.60 -9.23
N ARG A 389 20.46 -9.69 -8.35
CA ARG A 389 21.03 -8.35 -8.19
C ARG A 389 22.54 -8.42 -7.95
N GLU A 390 22.93 -9.10 -6.87
CA GLU A 390 24.32 -9.15 -6.39
C GLU A 390 25.26 -9.85 -7.37
N SER A 391 24.78 -10.91 -8.05
CA SER A 391 25.63 -11.72 -8.91
C SER A 391 25.76 -11.24 -10.36
N LYS A 392 24.85 -10.38 -10.85
CA LYS A 392 24.78 -10.02 -12.27
C LYS A 392 24.42 -8.56 -12.52
N THR A 393 23.38 -8.06 -11.86
CA THR A 393 22.85 -6.72 -12.16
C THR A 393 23.86 -5.63 -11.80
N GLU A 394 24.47 -5.73 -10.61
CA GLU A 394 25.45 -4.73 -10.15
C GLU A 394 26.70 -4.73 -11.03
N GLU A 395 27.27 -5.89 -11.36
CA GLU A 395 28.42 -6.01 -12.26
C GLU A 395 28.16 -5.34 -13.62
N LYS A 396 26.98 -5.54 -14.20
CA LYS A 396 26.59 -4.96 -15.48
C LYS A 396 26.42 -3.44 -15.40
N LEU A 397 25.83 -2.94 -14.32
CA LEU A 397 25.72 -1.50 -14.08
C LEU A 397 27.11 -0.88 -13.87
N ASP A 398 27.98 -1.55 -13.12
CA ASP A 398 29.38 -1.14 -12.90
C ASP A 398 30.15 -1.09 -14.21
N TRP A 399 29.95 -2.05 -15.12
CA TRP A 399 30.58 -2.03 -16.44
C TRP A 399 30.12 -0.84 -17.29
N ILE A 400 28.81 -0.55 -17.31
CA ILE A 400 28.28 0.64 -18.02
C ILE A 400 28.88 1.92 -17.43
N GLU A 401 28.89 2.03 -16.09
CA GLU A 401 29.30 3.24 -15.38
C GLU A 401 30.80 3.49 -15.43
N ASN A 402 31.61 2.46 -15.17
CA ASN A 402 33.05 2.58 -14.95
C ASN A 402 33.90 2.20 -16.16
N VAL A 403 33.32 1.55 -17.18
CA VAL A 403 34.05 1.13 -18.39
C VAL A 403 33.49 1.81 -19.63
N TYR A 404 32.21 1.59 -19.94
CA TYR A 404 31.63 2.06 -21.19
C TYR A 404 31.54 3.60 -21.25
N LYS A 405 31.02 4.24 -20.19
CA LYS A 405 30.93 5.71 -20.13
C LYS A 405 32.30 6.40 -20.26
N PRO A 406 33.33 6.09 -19.45
CA PRO A 406 34.66 6.69 -19.60
C PRO A 406 35.29 6.49 -20.97
N ARG A 407 35.09 5.32 -21.60
CA ARG A 407 35.57 5.06 -22.97
C ARG A 407 34.92 6.02 -23.97
N CYS A 408 33.60 6.15 -23.95
CA CYS A 408 32.88 7.04 -24.85
C CYS A 408 33.16 8.53 -24.58
N LEU A 409 33.51 8.88 -23.34
CA LEU A 409 34.01 10.19 -22.96
C LEU A 409 35.37 10.48 -23.61
N ALA A 410 36.31 9.52 -23.60
CA ALA A 410 37.61 9.65 -24.26
C ALA A 410 37.52 9.83 -25.78
N LEU A 411 36.44 9.35 -26.41
CA LEU A 411 36.13 9.57 -27.82
C LEU A 411 35.47 10.94 -28.11
N ALA A 412 35.25 11.77 -27.09
CA ALA A 412 34.57 13.07 -27.17
C ALA A 412 33.17 13.02 -27.83
N LYS A 413 32.51 11.85 -27.82
CA LYS A 413 31.14 11.66 -28.34
C LYS A 413 30.11 11.54 -27.23
N GLY A 414 30.50 10.90 -26.13
CA GLY A 414 29.60 10.51 -25.06
C GLY A 414 28.84 9.21 -25.38
N TYR A 415 28.42 8.52 -24.33
CA TYR A 415 27.90 7.15 -24.44
C TYR A 415 26.54 7.05 -25.14
N TYR A 416 25.68 8.08 -25.05
CA TYR A 416 24.42 8.14 -25.80
C TYR A 416 24.64 8.11 -27.32
N ASP A 417 25.48 9.03 -27.82
CA ASP A 417 25.75 9.13 -29.25
C ASP A 417 26.61 7.97 -29.76
N SER A 418 27.59 7.50 -28.98
CA SER A 418 28.36 6.28 -29.29
C SER A 418 27.43 5.08 -29.48
N PHE A 419 26.49 4.86 -28.55
CA PHE A 419 25.52 3.78 -28.65
C PHE A 419 24.57 3.92 -29.84
N LYS A 420 24.10 5.15 -30.12
CA LYS A 420 23.15 5.42 -31.20
C LYS A 420 23.78 5.16 -32.58
N GLU A 421 25.02 5.59 -32.78
CA GLU A 421 25.79 5.32 -34.01
C GLU A 421 26.25 3.86 -34.08
N SER A 422 26.67 3.30 -32.92
CA SER A 422 27.17 1.95 -32.72
C SER A 422 28.28 1.49 -33.68
N PRO A 423 29.38 2.26 -33.80
CA PRO A 423 30.49 1.89 -34.67
C PRO A 423 31.38 0.77 -34.12
N GLU A 424 31.45 0.55 -32.79
CA GLU A 424 32.42 -0.36 -32.16
C GLU A 424 31.75 -1.58 -31.48
N ASP A 425 32.54 -2.64 -31.26
CA ASP A 425 32.10 -3.87 -30.58
C ASP A 425 31.63 -3.60 -29.13
N ASP A 426 32.23 -2.63 -28.45
CA ASP A 426 31.80 -2.22 -27.11
C ASP A 426 30.38 -1.64 -27.11
N ASP A 427 29.95 -0.98 -28.19
CA ASP A 427 28.58 -0.46 -28.31
C ASP A 427 27.58 -1.61 -28.48
N PHE A 428 27.98 -2.69 -29.17
CA PHE A 428 27.19 -3.92 -29.22
C PHE A 428 27.13 -4.60 -27.85
N THR A 429 28.25 -4.65 -27.13
CA THR A 429 28.32 -5.17 -25.75
C THR A 429 27.42 -4.38 -24.80
N ALA A 430 27.39 -3.05 -24.93
CA ALA A 430 26.47 -2.19 -24.20
C ALA A 430 25.01 -2.49 -24.55
N ASN A 431 24.70 -2.81 -25.81
CA ASN A 431 23.33 -3.17 -26.22
C ASN A 431 22.89 -4.52 -25.65
N VAL A 432 23.78 -5.52 -25.62
CA VAL A 432 23.52 -6.81 -24.96
C VAL A 432 23.29 -6.59 -23.47
N THR A 433 24.17 -5.85 -22.81
CA THR A 433 24.07 -5.53 -21.38
C THR A 433 22.76 -4.81 -21.04
N ARG A 434 22.39 -3.80 -21.84
CA ARG A 434 21.11 -3.07 -21.74
C ARG A 434 19.91 -4.03 -21.83
N ALA A 435 19.92 -4.93 -22.81
CA ALA A 435 18.81 -5.86 -23.03
C ALA A 435 18.66 -6.87 -21.88
N GLU A 436 19.78 -7.37 -21.35
CA GLU A 436 19.76 -8.28 -20.20
C GLU A 436 19.27 -7.58 -18.93
N LEU A 437 19.75 -6.35 -18.67
CA LEU A 437 19.26 -5.54 -17.55
C LEU A 437 17.75 -5.26 -17.69
N ALA A 438 17.29 -4.88 -18.90
CA ALA A 438 15.86 -4.70 -19.16
C ALA A 438 15.05 -5.95 -18.83
N GLY A 439 15.53 -7.15 -19.21
CA GLY A 439 14.91 -8.42 -18.87
C GLY A 439 14.82 -8.67 -17.36
N SER A 440 15.90 -8.40 -16.61
CA SER A 440 15.89 -8.55 -15.15
C SER A 440 14.92 -7.58 -14.45
N PHE A 441 14.89 -6.30 -14.85
CA PHE A 441 13.97 -5.33 -14.27
C PHE A 441 12.51 -5.56 -14.70
N ASP A 442 12.24 -5.96 -15.95
CA ASP A 442 10.89 -6.32 -16.42
C ASP A 442 10.36 -7.56 -15.69
N LYS A 443 11.23 -8.52 -15.35
CA LYS A 443 10.88 -9.68 -14.52
C LYS A 443 10.46 -9.26 -13.11
N VAL A 444 11.23 -8.40 -12.45
CA VAL A 444 10.86 -7.88 -11.11
C VAL A 444 9.54 -7.11 -11.18
N PHE A 445 9.40 -6.21 -12.15
CA PHE A 445 8.17 -5.46 -12.38
C PHE A 445 6.96 -6.39 -12.61
N GLY A 446 7.13 -7.47 -13.38
CA GLY A 446 6.11 -8.48 -13.60
C GLY A 446 5.68 -9.21 -12.33
N LEU A 447 6.60 -9.48 -11.41
CA LEU A 447 6.29 -10.07 -10.11
C LEU A 447 5.55 -9.09 -9.19
N LEU A 448 5.98 -7.83 -9.15
CA LEU A 448 5.30 -6.77 -8.38
C LEU A 448 3.86 -6.59 -8.84
N LYS A 449 3.64 -6.50 -10.15
CA LYS A 449 2.32 -6.31 -10.74
C LYS A 449 1.34 -7.44 -10.41
N LYS A 450 1.86 -8.65 -10.16
CA LYS A 450 1.09 -9.84 -9.77
C LYS A 450 1.00 -10.05 -8.25
N GLY A 451 1.55 -9.15 -7.43
CA GLY A 451 1.59 -9.33 -5.96
C GLY A 451 2.41 -10.54 -5.52
N GLN A 452 3.45 -10.90 -6.29
CA GLN A 452 4.30 -12.09 -6.06
C GLN A 452 5.64 -11.75 -5.37
N LEU A 453 5.75 -10.54 -4.82
CA LEU A 453 6.81 -10.09 -3.94
C LEU A 453 6.18 -9.54 -2.65
N PRO A 454 6.93 -9.49 -1.54
CA PRO A 454 6.41 -8.98 -0.28
C PRO A 454 6.01 -7.51 -0.41
N ASP A 455 4.99 -7.07 0.33
CA ASP A 455 4.49 -5.68 0.27
C ASP A 455 5.60 -4.66 0.57
N GLY A 456 6.55 -5.02 1.46
CA GLY A 456 7.72 -4.24 1.83
C GLY A 456 8.77 -4.05 0.71
N PHE A 457 8.71 -4.79 -0.40
CA PHE A 457 9.78 -4.83 -1.40
C PHE A 457 10.06 -3.44 -2.02
N GLU A 458 9.01 -2.76 -2.49
CA GLU A 458 9.10 -1.40 -3.07
C GLU A 458 9.49 -0.32 -2.04
N GLY A 459 9.51 -0.65 -0.74
CA GLY A 459 9.94 0.24 0.34
C GLY A 459 11.42 0.11 0.73
N ARG A 460 12.14 -0.88 0.18
CA ARG A 460 13.55 -1.18 0.51
C ARG A 460 14.48 -0.13 -0.11
N SER A 461 15.31 0.49 0.71
CA SER A 461 16.20 1.58 0.26
C SER A 461 17.21 1.08 -0.78
N GLU A 462 17.77 -0.10 -0.58
CA GLU A 462 18.71 -0.75 -1.51
C GLU A 462 18.08 -1.01 -2.89
N TRP A 463 16.79 -1.35 -2.94
CA TRP A 463 16.09 -1.56 -4.20
C TRP A 463 15.83 -0.23 -4.90
N ILE A 464 15.35 0.77 -4.16
CA ILE A 464 15.09 2.11 -4.69
C ILE A 464 16.38 2.73 -5.26
N GLU A 465 17.51 2.62 -4.56
CA GLU A 465 18.78 3.16 -5.05
C GLU A 465 19.30 2.43 -6.29
N LEU A 466 19.17 1.10 -6.33
CA LEU A 466 19.52 0.30 -7.50
C LEU A 466 18.68 0.70 -8.71
N GLU A 467 17.36 0.86 -8.52
CA GLU A 467 16.44 1.20 -9.59
C GLU A 467 16.71 2.62 -10.13
N ILE A 468 16.95 3.59 -9.25
CA ILE A 468 17.37 4.95 -9.64
C ILE A 468 18.69 4.91 -10.44
N ARG A 469 19.69 4.15 -9.96
CA ARG A 469 20.98 3.98 -10.65
C ARG A 469 20.79 3.37 -12.04
N TYR A 470 20.00 2.30 -12.15
CA TYR A 470 19.66 1.66 -13.42
C TYR A 470 19.01 2.64 -14.40
N VAL A 471 18.00 3.41 -13.96
CA VAL A 471 17.31 4.37 -14.81
C VAL A 471 18.26 5.44 -15.35
N LYS A 472 19.10 6.03 -14.48
CA LYS A 472 20.07 7.05 -14.87
C LYS A 472 21.09 6.56 -15.90
N LEU A 473 21.55 5.31 -15.76
CA LEU A 473 22.56 4.73 -16.63
C LEU A 473 21.98 4.16 -17.93
N VAL A 474 20.78 3.59 -17.90
CA VAL A 474 20.29 2.71 -18.97
C VAL A 474 19.12 3.30 -19.75
N GLU A 475 18.28 4.16 -19.16
CA GLU A 475 17.19 4.80 -19.90
C GLU A 475 17.72 5.62 -21.09
N PRO A 476 18.84 6.37 -20.99
CA PRO A 476 19.47 7.01 -22.15
C PRO A 476 19.82 6.03 -23.28
N LEU A 477 20.29 4.82 -22.96
CA LEU A 477 20.62 3.79 -23.95
C LEU A 477 19.36 3.21 -24.61
N ASP A 478 18.27 3.05 -23.86
CA ASP A 478 16.97 2.65 -24.42
C ASP A 478 16.39 3.74 -25.33
N ILE A 479 16.53 5.02 -24.98
CA ILE A 479 16.15 6.16 -25.83
C ILE A 479 16.99 6.18 -27.11
N ALA A 480 18.31 5.98 -27.00
CA ALA A 480 19.21 5.88 -28.14
C ALA A 480 18.80 4.73 -29.06
N ASN A 481 18.52 3.55 -28.48
CA ASN A 481 18.07 2.38 -29.22
C ASN A 481 16.75 2.63 -29.97
N TYR A 482 15.81 3.32 -29.33
CA TYR A 482 14.51 3.67 -29.91
C TYR A 482 14.66 4.54 -31.17
N HIS A 483 15.47 5.59 -31.10
CA HIS A 483 15.69 6.50 -32.23
C HIS A 483 16.63 5.93 -33.29
N ARG A 484 17.62 5.12 -32.90
CA ARG A 484 18.50 4.37 -33.81
C ARG A 484 17.70 3.50 -34.78
N HIS A 485 16.61 2.90 -34.31
CA HIS A 485 15.73 2.04 -35.12
C HIS A 485 14.52 2.79 -35.68
N LEU A 486 14.55 4.13 -35.69
CA LEU A 486 13.49 5.00 -36.22
C LEU A 486 12.10 4.73 -35.64
N LYS A 487 12.01 4.22 -34.42
CA LYS A 487 10.72 3.93 -33.77
C LYS A 487 9.92 5.19 -33.46
N ASN A 488 10.58 6.33 -33.38
CA ASN A 488 9.94 7.64 -33.30
C ASN A 488 9.09 7.96 -34.54
N GLU A 489 9.46 7.45 -35.72
CA GLU A 489 8.70 7.63 -36.95
C GLU A 489 7.57 6.60 -37.08
N ASP A 490 7.86 5.33 -36.77
CA ASP A 490 6.88 4.23 -36.86
C ASP A 490 5.78 4.33 -35.79
N THR A 491 6.20 4.54 -34.54
CA THR A 491 5.34 4.39 -33.36
C THR A 491 4.92 5.76 -32.81
N GLY A 492 5.77 6.77 -32.94
CA GLY A 492 5.58 8.13 -32.43
C GLY A 492 6.55 8.50 -31.30
N PRO A 493 6.36 9.65 -30.63
CA PRO A 493 7.28 10.15 -29.62
C PRO A 493 7.57 9.16 -28.50
N TYR A 494 8.82 9.08 -28.06
CA TYR A 494 9.25 8.16 -26.99
C TYR A 494 8.41 8.34 -25.72
N MET A 495 8.24 9.59 -25.25
CA MET A 495 7.46 9.89 -24.05
C MET A 495 5.98 9.50 -24.16
N GLY A 496 5.42 9.48 -25.37
CA GLY A 496 4.04 9.12 -25.61
C GLY A 496 3.81 7.61 -25.70
N LYS A 497 4.58 6.92 -26.55
CA LYS A 497 4.32 5.52 -26.92
C LYS A 497 5.53 4.58 -26.82
N GLY A 498 6.74 5.13 -26.67
CA GLY A 498 7.97 4.35 -26.66
C GLY A 498 8.50 3.97 -25.27
N ARG A 499 8.17 4.76 -24.24
CA ARG A 499 8.78 4.65 -22.91
C ARG A 499 8.33 3.38 -22.17
N PRO A 500 9.25 2.45 -21.86
CA PRO A 500 8.96 1.23 -21.10
C PRO A 500 8.32 1.48 -19.72
N ASN A 501 7.45 0.56 -19.28
CA ASN A 501 6.75 0.70 -18.00
C ASN A 501 7.67 0.62 -16.77
N ARG A 502 8.79 -0.13 -16.85
CA ARG A 502 9.80 -0.19 -15.78
C ARG A 502 10.36 1.20 -15.41
N TYR A 503 10.56 2.09 -16.39
CA TYR A 503 11.06 3.45 -16.12
C TYR A 503 9.97 4.36 -15.53
N LYS A 504 8.71 4.18 -15.95
CA LYS A 504 7.57 4.89 -15.33
C LYS A 504 7.39 4.47 -13.88
N HIS A 505 7.54 3.18 -13.58
CA HIS A 505 7.53 2.64 -12.23
C HIS A 505 8.67 3.23 -11.38
N ALA A 506 9.90 3.15 -11.87
CA ALA A 506 11.07 3.72 -11.20
C ALA A 506 10.92 5.21 -10.92
N GLN A 507 10.37 5.98 -11.87
CA GLN A 507 10.09 7.39 -11.69
C GLN A 507 9.15 7.63 -10.50
N ARG A 508 8.05 6.87 -10.38
CA ARG A 508 7.11 7.01 -9.27
C ARG A 508 7.76 6.73 -7.92
N LEU A 509 8.65 5.73 -7.85
CA LEU A 509 9.43 5.42 -6.64
C LEU A 509 10.41 6.54 -6.30
N TYR A 510 11.09 7.10 -7.30
CA TYR A 510 11.97 8.24 -7.09
C TYR A 510 11.20 9.46 -6.58
N GLU A 511 10.08 9.81 -7.22
CA GLU A 511 9.19 10.89 -6.77
C GLU A 511 8.71 10.69 -5.33
N HIS A 512 8.37 9.45 -4.97
CA HIS A 512 7.98 9.09 -3.61
C HIS A 512 9.13 9.27 -2.61
N LYS A 513 10.35 8.84 -2.96
CA LYS A 513 11.54 9.05 -2.14
C LYS A 513 11.79 10.54 -1.90
N LEU A 514 11.65 11.37 -2.94
CA LEU A 514 11.82 12.82 -2.84
C LEU A 514 10.73 13.47 -1.98
N LEU A 515 9.49 12.99 -2.08
CA LEU A 515 8.38 13.41 -1.22
C LEU A 515 8.69 13.12 0.25
N LYS A 516 9.14 11.91 0.58
CA LYS A 516 9.53 11.52 1.96
C LYS A 516 10.75 12.30 2.47
N ALA A 517 11.61 12.80 1.57
CA ALA A 517 12.69 13.69 1.91
C ALA A 517 12.23 15.14 2.20
N GLY A 518 10.94 15.45 2.01
CA GLY A 518 10.36 16.76 2.27
C GLY A 518 10.52 17.75 1.11
N ARG A 519 10.85 17.28 -0.11
CA ARG A 519 10.96 18.16 -1.28
C ARG A 519 9.57 18.67 -1.70
N PRO A 520 9.43 19.95 -2.09
CA PRO A 520 8.18 20.49 -2.63
C PRO A 520 7.74 19.78 -3.92
N ALA A 521 6.44 19.71 -4.17
CA ALA A 521 5.88 19.05 -5.35
C ALA A 521 6.42 19.59 -6.68
N GLU A 522 6.64 20.91 -6.79
CA GLU A 522 7.20 21.52 -8.00
C GLU A 522 8.66 21.10 -8.24
N GLU A 523 9.44 20.92 -7.17
CA GLU A 523 10.82 20.43 -7.26
C GLU A 523 10.86 18.95 -7.65
N ILE A 524 9.92 18.15 -7.14
CA ILE A 524 9.79 16.73 -7.49
C ILE A 524 9.49 16.56 -8.98
N LYS A 525 8.47 17.27 -9.49
CA LYS A 525 8.10 17.23 -10.92
C LYS A 525 9.24 17.63 -11.84
N THR A 526 10.05 18.61 -11.42
CA THR A 526 11.17 19.09 -12.22
C THR A 526 12.35 18.13 -12.16
N SER A 527 12.56 17.39 -11.07
CA SER A 527 13.71 16.47 -10.93
C SER A 527 13.45 15.08 -11.53
N SER A 528 12.22 14.58 -11.50
CA SER A 528 11.91 13.18 -11.80
C SER A 528 12.01 12.74 -13.26
N LEU A 529 12.35 13.66 -14.17
CA LEU A 529 12.40 13.43 -15.62
C LEU A 529 13.82 13.51 -16.21
N GLY A 530 14.87 13.64 -15.40
CA GLY A 530 16.23 13.83 -15.92
C GLY A 530 16.74 12.71 -16.82
N SER A 531 16.39 11.46 -16.54
CA SER A 531 16.74 10.31 -17.39
C SER A 531 16.10 10.35 -18.78
N CYS A 532 15.01 11.11 -18.95
CA CYS A 532 14.32 11.33 -20.22
C CYS A 532 14.89 12.51 -21.03
N PHE A 533 15.95 13.17 -20.56
CA PHE A 533 16.57 14.33 -21.22
C PHE A 533 16.76 14.13 -22.73
N TRP A 534 17.32 12.98 -23.12
CA TRP A 534 17.60 12.69 -24.53
C TRP A 534 16.33 12.54 -25.38
N ALA A 535 15.22 12.09 -24.81
CA ALA A 535 13.96 12.00 -25.54
C ALA A 535 13.44 13.39 -25.91
N GLU A 536 13.55 14.37 -25.00
CA GLU A 536 13.19 15.76 -25.28
C GLU A 536 14.12 16.39 -26.33
N VAL A 537 15.42 16.10 -26.26
CA VAL A 537 16.39 16.58 -27.28
C VAL A 537 16.05 16.04 -28.67
N GLU A 538 15.75 14.75 -28.80
CA GLU A 538 15.37 14.13 -30.09
C GLU A 538 14.04 14.70 -30.62
N GLU A 539 13.09 15.05 -29.74
CA GLU A 539 11.83 15.67 -30.15
C GLU A 539 11.96 17.15 -30.56
N LEU A 540 12.99 17.86 -30.10
CA LEU A 540 13.21 19.26 -30.44
C LEU A 540 14.14 19.45 -31.65
N ARG A 541 15.11 18.56 -31.84
CA ARG A 541 16.01 18.64 -32.99
C ARG A 541 15.27 18.35 -34.29
N GLY A 542 15.63 19.09 -35.34
CA GLY A 542 14.99 18.94 -36.66
C GLY A 542 13.60 19.56 -36.77
N LYS A 543 13.06 20.16 -35.70
CA LYS A 543 11.83 20.97 -35.73
C LYS A 543 12.16 22.47 -35.75
N GLY A 544 11.17 23.29 -36.09
CA GLY A 544 11.30 24.76 -36.01
C GLY A 544 11.60 25.22 -34.58
N TYR A 545 12.37 26.31 -34.46
CA TYR A 545 12.77 26.85 -33.15
C TYR A 545 11.56 27.29 -32.31
N ASP A 546 11.34 26.60 -31.19
CA ASP A 546 10.33 26.92 -30.18
C ASP A 546 11.03 27.43 -28.91
N LYS A 547 11.06 28.75 -28.74
CA LYS A 547 11.72 29.41 -27.60
C LYS A 547 11.20 28.93 -26.25
N VAL A 548 9.90 28.59 -26.15
CA VAL A 548 9.29 28.21 -24.87
C VAL A 548 9.79 26.84 -24.45
N LYS A 549 9.75 25.86 -25.37
CA LYS A 549 10.21 24.49 -25.07
C LYS A 549 11.71 24.42 -24.84
N VAL A 550 12.49 25.12 -25.65
CA VAL A 550 13.96 25.15 -25.50
C VAL A 550 14.34 25.79 -24.17
N SER A 551 13.80 26.97 -23.84
CA SER A 551 14.07 27.62 -22.54
C SER A 551 13.66 26.73 -21.37
N LYS A 552 12.55 25.98 -21.50
CA LYS A 552 12.09 25.08 -20.44
C LYS A 552 13.05 23.90 -20.23
N LEU A 553 13.55 23.29 -21.31
CA LEU A 553 14.55 22.23 -21.22
C LEU A 553 15.84 22.73 -20.57
N GLU A 554 16.30 23.93 -20.93
CA GLU A 554 17.51 24.53 -20.35
C GLU A 554 17.36 24.82 -18.85
N GLU A 555 16.20 25.30 -18.41
CA GLU A 555 15.87 25.51 -17.00
C GLU A 555 15.86 24.20 -16.21
N LEU A 556 15.18 23.17 -16.73
CA LEU A 556 15.12 21.84 -16.10
C LEU A 556 16.50 21.19 -16.00
N LEU A 557 17.30 21.31 -17.07
CA LEU A 557 18.63 20.70 -17.15
C LEU A 557 19.56 21.18 -16.02
N GLN A 558 19.48 22.44 -15.61
CA GLN A 558 20.28 22.92 -14.47
C GLN A 558 19.96 22.15 -13.18
N GLY A 559 18.68 21.86 -12.94
CA GLY A 559 18.24 21.04 -11.82
C GLY A 559 18.74 19.61 -11.94
N TRP A 560 18.61 19.00 -13.13
CA TRP A 560 19.06 17.64 -13.38
C TRP A 560 20.55 17.44 -13.21
N ILE A 561 21.38 18.41 -13.62
CA ILE A 561 22.82 18.36 -13.42
C ILE A 561 23.16 18.45 -11.93
N ARG A 562 22.52 19.39 -11.21
CA ARG A 562 22.74 19.57 -9.77
C ARG A 562 22.38 18.29 -8.98
N ASP A 563 21.29 17.64 -9.37
CA ASP A 563 20.78 16.44 -8.71
C ASP A 563 21.46 15.15 -9.25
N LYS A 564 22.42 15.29 -10.18
CA LYS A 564 23.12 14.19 -10.86
C LYS A 564 22.17 13.20 -11.56
N ASP A 565 21.06 13.70 -12.06
CA ASP A 565 20.11 12.95 -12.90
C ASP A 565 20.54 12.97 -14.37
N VAL A 566 21.30 13.99 -14.77
CA VAL A 566 21.96 14.09 -16.08
C VAL A 566 23.45 14.34 -15.89
N ASP A 567 24.26 13.60 -16.63
CA ASP A 567 25.71 13.67 -16.58
C ASP A 567 26.25 14.79 -17.50
N ASP A 568 26.75 15.86 -16.90
CA ASP A 568 27.25 17.02 -17.65
C ASP A 568 28.58 16.78 -18.36
N GLU A 569 29.37 15.78 -17.96
CA GLU A 569 30.61 15.42 -18.66
C GLU A 569 30.33 14.84 -20.06
N HIS A 570 29.12 14.31 -20.27
CA HIS A 570 28.73 13.68 -21.53
C HIS A 570 27.93 14.59 -22.46
N ILE A 571 26.97 15.36 -21.95
CA ILE A 571 26.03 16.10 -22.82
C ILE A 571 26.68 17.30 -23.52
N PHE A 572 27.76 17.87 -22.98
CA PHE A 572 28.44 19.06 -23.50
C PHE A 572 29.67 18.73 -24.40
N LEU A 573 29.91 17.46 -24.71
CA LEU A 573 31.02 17.05 -25.59
C LEU A 573 30.79 17.53 -27.03
N GLU A 574 31.87 17.80 -27.78
CA GLU A 574 31.78 18.25 -29.19
C GLU A 574 30.99 17.26 -30.08
N GLY A 575 31.15 15.97 -29.84
CA GLY A 575 30.45 14.92 -30.56
C GLY A 575 28.98 14.72 -30.15
N SER A 576 28.54 15.33 -29.04
CA SER A 576 27.19 15.16 -28.49
C SER A 576 26.10 15.69 -29.44
N THR A 577 25.02 14.92 -29.61
CA THR A 577 23.81 15.37 -30.32
C THR A 577 23.27 16.67 -29.71
N PHE A 578 23.26 16.78 -28.38
CA PHE A 578 22.71 17.94 -27.70
C PHE A 578 23.52 19.20 -28.00
N ARG A 579 24.85 19.14 -27.89
CA ARG A 579 25.72 20.29 -28.19
C ARG A 579 25.62 20.72 -29.65
N LYS A 580 25.69 19.77 -30.59
CA LYS A 580 25.54 20.05 -32.03
C LYS A 580 24.20 20.73 -32.33
N TRP A 581 23.12 20.22 -31.78
CA TRP A 581 21.79 20.84 -31.92
C TRP A 581 21.74 22.22 -31.27
N TRP A 582 22.26 22.39 -30.05
CA TRP A 582 22.24 23.66 -29.34
C TRP A 582 22.97 24.77 -30.11
N HIS A 583 24.11 24.46 -30.75
CA HIS A 583 24.82 25.43 -31.60
C HIS A 583 24.02 25.88 -32.83
N SER A 584 23.06 25.08 -33.31
CA SER A 584 22.16 25.44 -34.41
C SER A 584 21.05 26.42 -34.02
N LEU A 585 20.85 26.67 -32.72
CA LEU A 585 19.84 27.61 -32.22
C LEU A 585 20.20 29.07 -32.56
N PRO A 586 19.21 29.99 -32.59
CA PRO A 586 19.46 31.41 -32.88
C PRO A 586 20.46 32.05 -31.93
N GLU A 587 21.36 32.89 -32.46
CA GLU A 587 22.39 33.58 -31.66
C GLU A 587 21.80 34.36 -30.48
N LEU A 588 20.68 35.07 -30.69
CA LEU A 588 20.00 35.81 -29.63
C LEU A 588 19.56 34.92 -28.46
N HIS A 589 19.19 33.66 -28.71
CA HIS A 589 18.87 32.70 -27.66
C HIS A 589 20.13 32.27 -26.92
N LYS A 590 21.16 31.85 -27.66
CA LYS A 590 22.43 31.37 -27.10
C LYS A 590 23.13 32.43 -26.23
N LEU A 591 23.02 33.72 -26.60
CA LEU A 591 23.58 34.84 -25.82
C LEU A 591 22.92 34.97 -24.43
N CYS A 592 21.64 34.67 -24.33
CA CYS A 592 20.84 34.79 -23.11
C CYS A 592 20.67 33.45 -22.38
N SER A 593 21.16 32.35 -22.94
CA SER A 593 20.97 31.01 -22.39
C SER A 593 21.87 30.77 -21.18
N PRO A 594 21.34 30.11 -20.12
CA PRO A 594 22.14 29.70 -18.96
C PRO A 594 23.26 28.70 -19.29
N LEU A 595 23.21 28.04 -20.45
CA LEU A 595 24.16 26.99 -20.82
C LEU A 595 25.37 27.52 -21.60
N ARG A 596 25.38 28.81 -21.99
CA ARG A 596 26.42 29.40 -22.85
C ARG A 596 27.84 29.12 -22.36
N GLY A 597 28.09 29.25 -21.05
CA GLY A 597 29.41 29.04 -20.46
C GLY A 597 29.90 27.59 -20.50
N ARG A 598 28.99 26.62 -20.71
CA ARG A 598 29.29 25.18 -20.78
C ARG A 598 29.35 24.65 -22.22
N MET A 599 28.93 25.45 -23.19
CA MET A 599 28.89 25.12 -24.63
C MET A 599 30.09 25.69 -25.41
N GLY A 600 31.04 26.30 -24.71
CA GLY A 600 32.21 26.98 -25.26
C GLY A 600 33.21 26.09 -25.97
#